data_AF-A0A382KHS4-F1
#
_entry.id   AF-A0A382KHS4-F1
#
_cell.length_a   1.000
_cell.length_b   1.000
_cell.length_c   1.000
_cell.angle_alpha   90.00
_cell.angle_beta   90.00
_cell.angle_gamma   90.00
#
_symmetry.space_group_name_H-M   'P 1'
#
loop_
_entity.id
_entity.type
_entity.pdbx_description
1 polymer ?
#
loop_
_entity_poly.entity_id
_entity_poly.type
_entity_poly.pdbx_seq_one_letter_code
_entity_poly.pdbx_strand_id
1 'polypeptide(L)'
;MFTMHPLLEDDGKAIRDPVWGYIHLPDPLLALVDTGDFQRLRDISQLGFVHLVYPGARHSRFEHSLGVYHLAKQFLLRLLKSDPPLQLE
;
A
#
# COMPACT_ATOMS: atom_id res chain seq x y z
N MET A 1 8.18 -25.87 4.24
CA MET A 1 8.84 -24.69 3.65
C MET A 1 7.73 -23.71 3.34
N PHE A 2 7.59 -22.61 4.09
CA PHE A 2 6.58 -21.60 3.78
C PHE A 2 7.08 -20.81 2.58
N THR A 3 6.42 -20.96 1.44
CA THR A 3 6.67 -20.10 0.27
C THR A 3 6.07 -18.73 0.57
N MET A 4 6.84 -17.66 0.46
CA MET A 4 6.27 -16.31 0.59
C MET A 4 5.26 -16.09 -0.54
N HIS A 5 4.10 -15.51 -0.21
CA HIS A 5 3.10 -15.16 -1.21
C HIS A 5 3.64 -14.02 -2.09
N PRO A 6 3.42 -14.02 -3.43
CA PRO A 6 3.98 -13.02 -4.35
C PRO A 6 3.68 -11.56 -3.97
N LEU A 7 2.52 -11.31 -3.35
CA LEU A 7 2.15 -9.96 -2.86
C LEU A 7 2.94 -9.49 -1.62
N LEU A 8 3.73 -10.36 -1.00
CA LEU A 8 4.51 -10.06 0.20
C LEU A 8 6.01 -9.95 -0.09
N GLU A 9 6.44 -10.17 -1.32
CA GLU A 9 7.82 -10.01 -1.74
C GLU A 9 8.19 -8.51 -1.77
N ASP A 10 9.47 -8.19 -1.52
CA ASP A 10 10.00 -6.81 -1.55
C ASP A 10 10.75 -6.52 -2.86
N ASP A 11 10.73 -7.44 -3.82
CA ASP A 11 11.19 -7.21 -5.18
C ASP A 11 10.17 -6.33 -5.94
N GLY A 12 10.65 -5.62 -6.97
CA GLY A 12 9.82 -4.73 -7.78
C GLY A 12 10.02 -3.24 -7.52
N LYS A 13 9.02 -2.44 -7.86
CA LYS A 13 9.14 -0.97 -7.94
C LYS A 13 9.03 -0.33 -6.57
N ALA A 14 10.01 0.48 -6.20
CA ALA A 14 9.95 1.31 -5.00
C ALA A 14 9.28 2.66 -5.30
N ILE A 15 8.25 3.00 -4.52
CA ILE A 15 7.60 4.32 -4.53
C ILE A 15 7.96 5.06 -3.24
N ARG A 16 8.40 6.32 -3.36
CA ARG A 16 8.65 7.18 -2.21
C ARG A 16 7.35 7.79 -1.71
N ASP A 17 6.99 7.45 -0.48
CA ASP A 17 5.86 7.95 0.29
C ASP A 17 6.35 8.87 1.43
N PRO A 18 5.68 10.01 1.69
CA PRO A 18 6.11 10.95 2.73
C PRO A 18 5.92 10.46 4.17
N VAL A 19 5.08 9.44 4.40
CA VAL A 19 4.79 8.88 5.72
C VAL A 19 5.62 7.63 5.98
N TRP A 20 5.67 6.71 5.01
CA TRP A 20 6.27 5.38 5.18
C TRP A 20 7.68 5.23 4.56
N GLY A 21 8.19 6.26 3.88
CA GLY A 21 9.47 6.16 3.19
C GLY A 21 9.31 5.38 1.88
N TYR A 22 10.04 4.29 1.68
CA TYR A 22 9.90 3.49 0.46
C TYR A 22 8.88 2.37 0.63
N ILE A 23 7.85 2.38 -0.21
CA ILE A 23 6.87 1.30 -0.35
C ILE A 23 7.27 0.48 -1.59
N HIS A 24 7.57 -0.81 -1.39
CA HIS A 24 7.91 -1.75 -2.45
C HIS A 24 6.65 -2.41 -2.99
N LEU A 25 6.48 -2.37 -4.32
CA LEU A 25 5.38 -3.00 -5.03
C LEU A 25 5.91 -4.15 -5.89
N PRO A 26 5.58 -5.41 -5.55
CA PRO A 26 5.90 -6.54 -6.41
C PRO A 26 5.09 -6.49 -7.71
N ASP A 27 5.57 -7.16 -8.75
CA ASP A 27 5.01 -7.07 -10.11
C ASP A 27 3.49 -7.31 -10.20
N PRO A 28 2.88 -8.28 -9.48
CA PRO A 28 1.44 -8.47 -9.52
C PRO A 28 0.66 -7.27 -8.96
N LEU A 29 1.21 -6.61 -7.92
CA LEU A 29 0.59 -5.42 -7.33
C LEU A 29 0.83 -4.20 -8.21
N LEU A 30 2.02 -4.07 -8.79
CA LEU A 30 2.31 -2.99 -9.72
C LEU A 30 1.36 -3.03 -10.92
N ALA A 31 1.09 -4.21 -11.47
CA ALA A 31 0.13 -4.40 -12.56
C ALA A 31 -1.30 -3.93 -12.17
N LEU A 32 -1.74 -4.21 -10.93
CA LEU A 32 -3.01 -3.68 -10.41
C LEU A 32 -2.98 -2.15 -10.29
N VAL A 33 -1.90 -1.61 -9.72
CA VAL A 33 -1.74 -0.16 -9.50
C VAL A 33 -1.72 0.59 -10.83
N ASP A 34 -1.17 0.02 -11.89
CA ASP A 34 -1.09 0.61 -13.23
C ASP A 34 -2.41 0.53 -14.02
N THR A 35 -3.46 -0.10 -13.48
CA THR A 35 -4.80 -0.06 -14.10
C THR A 35 -5.43 1.33 -14.04
N GLY A 36 -6.29 1.63 -15.01
CA GLY A 36 -7.06 2.89 -15.02
C GLY A 36 -7.93 3.08 -13.78
N ASP A 37 -8.54 1.99 -13.28
CA ASP A 37 -9.40 2.02 -12.10
C ASP A 37 -8.64 2.41 -10.83
N PHE A 38 -7.40 1.92 -10.66
CA PHE A 38 -6.57 2.31 -9.53
C PHE A 38 -5.96 3.69 -9.71
N GLN A 39 -5.48 4.05 -10.91
CA GLN A 39 -4.92 5.38 -11.19
C GLN A 39 -5.95 6.50 -11.00
N ARG A 40 -7.25 6.24 -11.22
CA ARG A 40 -8.35 7.17 -10.92
C ARG A 40 -8.32 7.69 -9.49
N LEU A 41 -7.79 6.93 -8.53
CA LEU A 41 -7.71 7.33 -7.13
C LEU A 41 -6.86 8.60 -6.91
N ARG A 42 -5.99 8.97 -7.88
CA ARG A 42 -5.19 10.21 -7.82
C ARG A 42 -6.04 11.47 -7.82
N ASP A 43 -7.21 11.41 -8.46
CA ASP A 43 -8.10 12.56 -8.62
C ASP A 43 -9.17 12.61 -7.51
N ILE A 44 -9.16 11.66 -6.58
CA ILE A 44 -10.11 11.59 -5.48
C ILE A 44 -9.41 12.06 -4.21
N SER A 45 -9.73 13.27 -3.76
CA SER A 45 -9.25 13.81 -2.48
C SER A 45 -9.61 12.88 -1.32
N GLN A 46 -8.64 12.61 -0.45
CA GLN A 46 -8.87 11.80 0.75
C GLN A 46 -9.93 12.44 1.65
N LEU A 47 -9.88 13.77 1.80
CA LEU A 47 -10.71 14.55 2.73
C LEU A 47 -11.72 15.45 1.99
N GLY A 48 -12.05 15.16 0.73
CA GLY A 48 -12.98 15.97 -0.05
C GLY A 48 -12.53 17.44 -0.15
N PHE A 49 -13.42 18.36 0.21
CA PHE A 49 -13.19 19.82 0.12
C PHE A 49 -12.36 20.41 1.27
N VAL A 50 -11.86 19.61 2.22
CA VAL A 50 -11.05 20.09 3.36
C VAL A 50 -9.83 20.89 2.90
N HIS A 51 -9.28 20.59 1.71
CA HIS A 51 -8.18 21.35 1.11
C HIS A 51 -8.48 22.83 0.85
N LEU A 52 -9.76 23.23 0.80
CA LEU A 52 -10.19 24.63 0.66
C LEU A 52 -10.00 25.44 1.95
N VAL A 53 -9.97 24.77 3.10
CA VAL A 53 -9.74 25.38 4.42
C VAL A 53 -8.31 25.11 4.89
N TYR A 54 -7.81 23.90 4.65
CA TYR A 54 -6.47 23.46 5.02
C TYR A 54 -5.67 23.13 3.77
N PRO A 55 -4.88 24.07 3.20
CA PRO A 55 -4.21 23.87 1.92
C PRO A 55 -3.19 22.71 1.91
N GLY A 56 -2.72 22.25 3.08
CA GLY A 56 -1.89 21.04 3.17
C GLY A 56 -2.64 19.72 2.95
N ALA A 57 -3.97 19.72 3.08
CA ALA A 57 -4.81 18.53 2.99
C ALA A 57 -5.13 18.12 1.54
N ARG A 58 -4.11 18.09 0.68
CA ARG A 58 -4.22 17.81 -0.77
C ARG A 58 -3.97 16.35 -1.15
N HIS A 59 -3.78 15.49 -0.16
CA HIS A 59 -3.52 14.08 -0.39
C HIS A 59 -4.76 13.40 -1.01
N SER A 60 -4.50 12.48 -1.93
CA SER A 60 -5.50 11.70 -2.64
C SER A 60 -5.67 10.30 -2.04
N ARG A 61 -6.72 9.60 -2.50
CA ARG A 61 -6.96 8.20 -2.14
C ARG A 61 -5.87 7.27 -2.68
N PHE A 62 -5.13 7.68 -3.72
CA PHE A 62 -4.09 6.85 -4.34
C PHE A 62 -2.94 6.53 -3.37
N GLU A 63 -2.26 7.55 -2.84
CA GLU A 63 -1.14 7.33 -1.91
C GLU A 63 -1.61 6.72 -0.60
N HIS A 64 -2.83 7.06 -0.17
CA HIS A 64 -3.42 6.44 1.00
C HIS A 64 -3.60 4.94 0.82
N SER A 65 -4.12 4.49 -0.32
CA SER A 65 -4.28 3.06 -0.64
C SER A 65 -2.93 2.32 -0.70
N LEU A 66 -1.87 2.95 -1.23
CA LEU A 66 -0.52 2.37 -1.19
C LEU A 66 -0.02 2.21 0.26
N GLY A 67 -0.24 3.21 1.11
CA GLY A 67 0.09 3.15 2.54
C GLY A 67 -0.69 2.05 3.28
N VAL A 68 -1.98 1.85 2.95
CA VAL A 68 -2.79 0.76 3.52
C VAL A 68 -2.21 -0.61 3.14
N TYR A 69 -1.84 -0.82 1.88
CA TYR A 69 -1.15 -2.04 1.46
C TYR A 69 0.13 -2.26 2.25
N HIS A 70 0.98 -1.23 2.37
CA HIS A 70 2.23 -1.31 3.11
C HIS A 70 2.00 -1.77 4.55
N LEU A 71 1.05 -1.14 5.25
CA LEU A 71 0.72 -1.53 6.63
C LEU A 71 0.13 -2.93 6.73
N ALA A 72 -0.78 -3.30 5.84
CA ALA A 72 -1.38 -4.64 5.82
C ALA A 72 -0.32 -5.73 5.61
N LYS A 73 0.61 -5.52 4.68
CA LYS A 73 1.78 -6.38 4.46
C LYS A 73 2.61 -6.52 5.72
N GLN A 74 3.02 -5.41 6.34
CA GLN A 74 3.83 -5.42 7.56
C GLN A 74 3.12 -6.15 8.71
N PHE A 75 1.82 -5.92 8.87
CA PHE A 75 1.01 -6.59 9.88
C PHE A 75 0.95 -8.11 9.65
N LEU A 76 0.63 -8.55 8.43
CA LEU A 76 0.57 -9.96 8.09
C LEU A 76 1.94 -10.65 8.26
N LEU A 77 3.03 -10.01 7.84
CA LEU A 77 4.39 -10.53 8.04
C LEU A 77 4.74 -10.73 9.51
N ARG A 78 4.22 -9.88 10.41
CA ARG A 78 4.38 -10.06 11.86
C ARG A 78 3.56 -11.22 12.38
N LEU A 79 2.32 -11.40 11.92
CA LEU A 79 1.48 -12.54 12.31
C LEU A 79 2.04 -13.87 11.81
N LEU A 80 2.59 -13.92 10.60
CA LEU A 80 3.24 -15.14 10.08
C LEU A 80 4.49 -15.53 10.89
N LYS A 81 5.09 -14.57 11.61
CA LYS A 81 6.28 -14.74 12.46
C LYS A 81 5.94 -14.72 13.96
N SER A 82 4.66 -14.69 14.34
CA SER A 82 4.27 -14.68 15.75
C SER A 82 4.46 -16.04 16.41
N ASP A 83 4.21 -16.11 17.72
CA ASP A 83 4.22 -17.36 18.48
C ASP A 83 2.87 -17.54 19.22
N PRO A 84 2.01 -18.50 18.81
CA PRO A 84 2.19 -19.38 17.65
C PRO A 84 2.10 -18.59 16.33
N PRO A 85 2.75 -19.05 15.24
CA PRO A 85 2.68 -18.39 13.95
C PRO A 85 1.30 -18.56 13.32
N LEU A 86 0.79 -17.51 12.68
CA LEU A 86 -0.42 -17.62 11.85
C LEU A 86 -0.17 -18.60 10.71
N GLN A 87 -1.05 -19.57 10.57
CA GLN A 87 -1.07 -20.50 9.44
C GLN A 87 -2.10 -20.00 8.43
N LEU A 88 -1.69 -19.86 7.18
CA LEU A 88 -2.60 -19.58 6.08
C LEU A 88 -3.02 -20.93 5.49
N GLU A 89 -4.28 -21.31 5.74
CA GLU A 89 -4.92 -22.49 5.12
C GLU A 89 -5.36 -22.19 3.68
#